data_AF-A0A0B7ABS2-F1
#
_entry.id   AF-A0A0B7ABS2-F1
#
_cell.length_a   1.000
_cell.length_b   1.000
_cell.length_c   1.000
_cell.angle_alpha   90.00
_cell.angle_beta   90.00
_cell.angle_gamma   90.00
#
_symmetry.space_group_name_H-M   'P 1'
#
loop_
_entity.id
_entity.type
_entity.pdbx_description
1 polymer ?
#
loop_
_entity_poly.entity_id
_entity_poly.type
_entity_poly.pdbx_seq_one_letter_code
_entity_poly.pdbx_strand_id
1 'polypeptide(L)'
;KMAPNWPEEVDVFSVPHSRMKKLVHKYSNMITRTDFRDEFHLTTLLKNLMNVFTEFKAHEQIENILIMRKLKSKLKAASVTSAAVCNCHNDNRLTDMLDLVEDGYRWAHKTEQERQMYGKKLMNALEVFTENFIPHMEEEEEVFQPMLMQYFTYEELKELKAKVIHQHDISKQHEEYHHEKFVEDLFVSDDSSEHMVEP
;
A
#
# COMPACT_ATOMS: atom_id res chain seq x y z
N LYS A 1 -19.88 9.21 3.07
CA LYS A 1 -20.80 8.56 2.11
C LYS A 1 -20.20 7.20 1.78
N MET A 2 -20.98 6.13 1.65
CA MET A 2 -20.44 4.86 1.12
C MET A 2 -20.59 4.90 -0.40
N ALA A 3 -19.54 4.53 -1.14
CA ALA A 3 -19.60 4.38 -2.58
C ALA A 3 -20.77 3.45 -2.99
N PRO A 4 -21.39 3.65 -4.16
CA PRO A 4 -22.45 2.76 -4.63
C PRO A 4 -21.91 1.32 -4.75
N ASN A 5 -22.62 0.35 -4.17
CA ASN A 5 -22.27 -1.05 -4.28
C ASN A 5 -22.51 -1.52 -5.73
N TRP A 6 -21.43 -1.60 -6.51
CA TRP A 6 -21.45 -2.24 -7.82
C TRP A 6 -21.50 -3.76 -7.67
N PRO A 7 -22.03 -4.52 -8.66
CA PRO A 7 -21.96 -5.97 -8.62
C PRO A 7 -20.50 -6.43 -8.48
N GLU A 8 -20.26 -7.35 -7.55
CA GLU A 8 -18.92 -7.74 -7.16
C GLU A 8 -18.09 -8.15 -8.38
N GLU A 9 -18.64 -8.94 -9.30
CA GLU A 9 -17.96 -9.48 -10.47
C GLU A 9 -17.43 -8.42 -11.48
N VAL A 10 -17.85 -7.16 -11.37
CA VAL A 10 -17.38 -6.04 -12.22
C VAL A 10 -16.68 -4.93 -11.44
N ASP A 11 -16.63 -5.04 -10.11
CA ASP A 11 -15.86 -4.14 -9.25
C ASP A 11 -14.38 -4.51 -9.33
N VAL A 12 -13.59 -3.61 -9.93
CA VAL A 12 -12.15 -3.84 -10.16
C VAL A 12 -11.26 -3.27 -9.05
N PHE A 13 -11.81 -2.51 -8.10
CA PHE A 13 -11.04 -1.73 -7.12
C PHE A 13 -11.20 -2.24 -5.69
N SER A 14 -12.42 -2.60 -5.25
CA SER A 14 -12.69 -2.85 -3.82
C SER A 14 -11.82 -3.95 -3.19
N VAL A 15 -11.53 -5.02 -3.94
CA VAL A 15 -10.70 -6.13 -3.44
C VAL A 15 -9.22 -5.71 -3.31
N PRO A 16 -8.55 -5.18 -4.36
CA PRO A 16 -7.22 -4.57 -4.24
C PRO A 16 -7.14 -3.52 -3.12
N HIS A 17 -8.07 -2.56 -3.07
CA HIS A 17 -8.01 -1.46 -2.10
C HIS A 17 -8.24 -1.93 -0.66
N SER A 18 -9.06 -2.96 -0.44
CA SER A 18 -9.18 -3.59 0.88
C SER A 18 -7.82 -4.08 1.39
N ARG A 19 -7.00 -4.65 0.50
CA ARG A 19 -5.64 -5.08 0.84
C ARG A 19 -4.72 -3.88 1.09
N MET A 20 -4.74 -2.86 0.23
CA MET A 20 -3.92 -1.66 0.43
C MET A 20 -4.25 -0.94 1.75
N LYS A 21 -5.54 -0.72 2.04
CA LYS A 21 -6.04 -0.13 3.30
C LYS A 21 -5.61 -0.94 4.52
N LYS A 22 -5.59 -2.28 4.44
CA LYS A 22 -5.04 -3.15 5.52
C LYS A 22 -3.55 -2.94 5.74
N LEU A 23 -2.76 -2.76 4.68
CA LEU A 23 -1.33 -2.48 4.79
C LEU A 23 -1.06 -1.10 5.40
N VAL A 24 -1.87 -0.10 5.02
CA VAL A 24 -1.85 1.24 5.66
C VAL A 24 -2.03 1.10 7.16
N HIS A 25 -3.12 0.48 7.59
CA HIS A 25 -3.36 0.26 9.02
C HIS A 25 -2.22 -0.49 9.70
N LYS A 26 -1.63 -1.48 9.02
CA LYS A 26 -0.54 -2.28 9.57
C LYS A 26 0.71 -1.44 9.84
N TYR A 27 1.21 -0.67 8.86
CA TYR A 27 2.40 0.15 9.11
C TYR A 27 2.12 1.31 10.07
N SER A 28 0.90 1.86 10.10
CA SER A 28 0.51 2.87 11.11
C SER A 28 0.58 2.32 12.54
N ASN A 29 0.25 1.04 12.73
CA ASN A 29 0.43 0.39 14.03
C ASN A 29 1.90 0.08 14.35
N MET A 30 2.71 -0.22 13.33
CA MET A 30 4.14 -0.44 13.55
C MET A 30 4.86 0.84 13.96
N ILE A 31 4.67 1.91 13.19
CA ILE A 31 5.41 3.16 13.37
C ILE A 31 5.21 3.76 14.76
N THR A 32 4.03 3.56 15.35
CA THR A 32 3.69 4.03 16.71
C THR A 32 4.30 3.18 17.81
N ARG A 33 4.73 1.95 17.50
CA ARG A 33 5.32 0.98 18.45
C ARG A 33 6.83 0.81 18.30
N THR A 34 7.40 1.24 17.16
CA THR A 34 8.84 1.14 16.91
C THR A 34 9.63 2.04 17.86
N ASP A 35 10.65 1.47 18.51
CA ASP A 35 11.66 2.26 19.21
C ASP A 35 12.76 2.69 18.23
N PHE A 36 12.76 3.96 17.84
CA PHE A 36 13.79 4.51 16.93
C PHE A 36 15.17 4.63 17.58
N ARG A 37 15.31 4.42 18.88
CA ARG A 37 16.61 4.41 19.56
C ARG A 37 17.34 3.09 19.29
N ASP A 38 16.59 2.03 19.07
CA ASP A 38 17.08 0.69 18.81
C ASP A 38 17.27 0.41 17.31
N GLU A 39 18.46 -0.07 16.96
CA GLU A 39 18.84 -0.36 15.57
C GLU A 39 18.02 -1.52 14.98
N PHE A 40 17.77 -2.55 15.78
CA PHE A 40 17.04 -3.74 15.34
C PHE A 40 15.57 -3.41 15.09
N HIS A 41 14.93 -2.64 15.96
CA HIS A 41 13.55 -2.17 15.82
C HIS A 41 13.39 -1.30 14.57
N LEU A 42 14.31 -0.35 14.34
CA LEU A 42 14.30 0.48 13.13
C LEU A 42 14.51 -0.35 11.86
N THR A 43 15.48 -1.26 11.86
CA THR A 43 15.76 -2.13 10.69
C THR A 43 14.55 -3.02 10.36
N THR A 44 13.89 -3.56 11.39
CA THR A 44 12.67 -4.39 11.23
C THR A 44 11.51 -3.56 10.66
N LEU A 45 11.32 -2.34 11.15
CA LEU A 45 10.34 -1.41 10.57
C LEU A 45 10.64 -1.15 9.09
N LEU A 46 11.89 -0.84 8.73
CA LEU A 46 12.30 -0.54 7.36
C LEU A 46 12.09 -1.71 6.40
N LYS A 47 12.40 -2.95 6.81
CA LYS A 47 12.13 -4.15 6.03
C LYS A 47 10.64 -4.31 5.71
N ASN A 48 9.80 -4.10 6.73
CA ASN A 48 8.36 -4.21 6.57
C ASN A 48 7.78 -3.07 5.71
N LEU A 49 8.27 -1.84 5.88
CA LEU A 49 7.89 -0.71 5.02
C LEU A 49 8.31 -0.92 3.57
N MET A 50 9.51 -1.45 3.32
CA MET A 50 9.96 -1.78 1.96
C MET A 50 8.98 -2.73 1.28
N ASN A 51 8.60 -3.83 1.95
CA ASN A 51 7.61 -4.77 1.44
C ASN A 51 6.27 -4.09 1.12
N VAL A 52 5.76 -3.24 2.03
CA VAL A 52 4.49 -2.53 1.81
C VAL A 52 4.56 -1.60 0.60
N PHE A 53 5.58 -0.76 0.51
CA PHE A 53 5.68 0.23 -0.57
C PHE A 53 5.98 -0.42 -1.92
N THR A 54 6.65 -1.57 -1.94
CA THR A 54 6.76 -2.40 -3.15
C THR A 54 5.40 -2.92 -3.59
N GLU A 55 4.57 -3.43 -2.65
CA GLU A 55 3.23 -3.92 -2.98
C GLU A 55 2.32 -2.78 -3.48
N PHE A 56 2.41 -1.59 -2.88
CA PHE A 56 1.71 -0.39 -3.38
C PHE A 56 2.16 0.00 -4.78
N LYS A 57 3.45 -0.07 -5.07
CA LYS A 57 3.97 0.24 -6.41
C LYS A 57 3.52 -0.76 -7.45
N ALA A 58 3.46 -2.04 -7.09
CA ALA A 58 2.91 -3.06 -7.97
C ALA A 58 1.41 -2.83 -8.23
N HIS A 59 0.64 -2.49 -7.20
CA HIS A 59 -0.78 -2.15 -7.32
C HIS A 59 -1.03 -1.02 -8.32
N GLU A 60 -0.37 0.13 -8.14
CA GLU A 60 -0.47 1.26 -9.07
C GLU A 60 -0.10 0.88 -10.51
N GLN A 61 0.92 0.03 -10.69
CA GLN A 61 1.33 -0.43 -12.02
C GLN A 61 0.25 -1.30 -12.68
N ILE A 62 -0.39 -2.19 -11.91
CA ILE A 62 -1.49 -3.04 -12.38
C ILE A 62 -2.63 -2.17 -12.90
N GLU A 63 -3.05 -1.18 -12.11
CA GLU A 63 -4.16 -0.30 -12.45
C GLU A 63 -3.84 0.58 -13.65
N ASN A 64 -2.65 1.16 -13.69
CA ASN A 64 -2.21 1.97 -14.82
C ASN A 64 -2.22 1.17 -16.14
N ILE A 65 -1.72 -0.07 -16.12
CA ILE A 65 -1.59 -0.92 -17.31
C ILE A 65 -2.93 -1.49 -17.76
N LEU A 66 -3.72 -2.02 -16.83
CA LEU A 66 -4.94 -2.77 -17.12
C LEU A 66 -6.17 -1.89 -17.16
N ILE A 67 -6.31 -0.95 -16.23
CA ILE A 67 -7.53 -0.16 -16.04
C ILE A 67 -7.38 1.19 -16.74
N MET A 68 -6.46 2.04 -16.29
CA MET A 68 -6.40 3.44 -16.71
C MET A 68 -6.06 3.60 -18.18
N ARG A 69 -5.14 2.79 -18.72
CA ARG A 69 -4.83 2.79 -20.16
C ARG A 69 -6.06 2.46 -21.01
N LYS A 70 -6.88 1.49 -20.58
CA LYS A 70 -8.10 1.11 -21.31
C LYS A 70 -9.17 2.17 -21.19
N LEU A 71 -9.40 2.69 -19.98
CA LEU A 71 -10.40 3.74 -19.73
C LEU A 71 -10.08 4.99 -20.55
N LYS A 72 -8.83 5.46 -20.53
CA LYS A 72 -8.34 6.57 -21.39
C LYS A 72 -8.64 6.32 -22.87
N SER A 73 -8.36 5.11 -23.36
CA SER A 73 -8.62 4.75 -24.76
C SER A 73 -10.11 4.78 -25.12
N LYS A 74 -10.99 4.27 -24.25
CA LYS A 74 -12.45 4.26 -24.47
C LYS A 74 -13.04 5.67 -24.44
N LEU A 75 -12.63 6.49 -23.48
CA LEU A 75 -13.08 7.90 -23.40
C LEU A 75 -12.63 8.70 -24.63
N LYS A 76 -11.38 8.53 -25.06
CA LYS A 76 -10.88 9.16 -26.28
C LYS A 76 -11.68 8.73 -27.52
N ALA A 77 -11.99 7.44 -27.65
CA ALA A 77 -12.82 6.93 -28.75
C ALA A 77 -14.26 7.49 -28.71
N ALA A 78 -14.79 7.75 -27.50
CA ALA A 78 -16.07 8.39 -27.29
C ALA A 78 -16.04 9.94 -27.39
N SER A 79 -14.89 10.55 -27.70
CA SER A 79 -14.67 12.00 -27.67
C SER A 79 -15.01 12.67 -26.32
N VAL A 80 -14.82 11.94 -25.22
CA VAL A 80 -15.08 12.41 -23.86
C VAL A 80 -13.76 12.83 -23.22
N THR A 81 -13.75 14.02 -22.62
CA THR A 81 -12.63 14.51 -21.80
C THR A 81 -13.00 14.41 -20.32
N SER A 82 -12.09 13.88 -19.51
CA SER A 82 -12.22 13.85 -18.05
C SER A 82 -10.89 14.26 -17.45
N ALA A 83 -10.85 15.37 -16.72
CA ALA A 83 -9.62 15.86 -16.09
C ALA A 83 -9.06 14.83 -15.10
N ALA A 84 -9.92 14.16 -14.33
CA ALA A 84 -9.53 13.11 -13.40
C ALA A 84 -8.80 11.97 -14.12
N VAL A 85 -9.34 11.48 -15.25
CA VAL A 85 -8.71 10.41 -16.03
C VAL A 85 -7.50 10.89 -16.83
N CYS A 86 -7.51 12.12 -17.36
CA CYS A 86 -6.37 12.65 -18.12
C CYS A 86 -5.16 12.96 -17.23
N ASN A 87 -5.38 13.34 -15.97
CA ASN A 87 -4.33 13.75 -15.03
C ASN A 87 -3.89 12.63 -14.07
N CYS A 88 -4.48 11.42 -14.15
CA CYS A 88 -4.24 10.31 -13.21
C CYS A 88 -2.82 9.67 -13.26
N HIS A 89 -1.78 10.39 -13.70
CA HIS A 89 -0.44 9.83 -13.89
C HIS A 89 0.56 10.40 -12.88
N ASN A 90 0.30 10.18 -11.60
CA ASN A 90 1.31 10.35 -10.55
C ASN A 90 1.59 8.98 -9.95
N ASP A 91 2.86 8.62 -9.80
CA ASP A 91 3.34 7.44 -9.06
C ASP A 91 3.01 7.52 -7.55
N ASN A 92 2.02 8.34 -7.15
CA ASN A 92 1.63 8.68 -5.78
C ASN A 92 2.80 8.94 -4.81
N ARG A 93 3.96 9.36 -5.35
CA ARG A 93 5.23 9.52 -4.63
C ARG A 93 5.76 8.21 -3.99
N LEU A 94 5.35 7.06 -4.51
CA LEU A 94 5.81 5.75 -4.07
C LEU A 94 7.32 5.58 -4.27
N THR A 95 7.87 6.08 -5.37
CA THR A 95 9.33 6.10 -5.56
C THR A 95 10.03 6.95 -4.50
N ASP A 96 9.52 8.15 -4.17
CA ASP A 96 10.09 8.97 -3.08
C ASP A 96 10.07 8.22 -1.73
N MET A 97 9.00 7.48 -1.46
CA MET A 97 8.85 6.72 -0.22
C MET A 97 9.77 5.50 -0.18
N LEU A 98 9.92 4.78 -1.28
CA LEU A 98 10.89 3.69 -1.41
C LEU A 98 12.32 4.19 -1.19
N ASP A 99 12.69 5.31 -1.82
CA ASP A 99 14.01 5.93 -1.65
C ASP A 99 14.24 6.35 -0.19
N LEU A 100 13.21 6.90 0.48
CA LEU A 100 13.29 7.27 1.89
C LEU A 100 13.49 6.05 2.81
N VAL A 101 12.81 4.95 2.54
CA VAL A 101 12.94 3.70 3.30
C VAL A 101 14.32 3.05 3.03
N GLU A 102 14.78 3.05 1.78
CA GLU A 102 16.10 2.54 1.42
C GLU A 102 17.23 3.34 2.08
N ASP A 103 17.15 4.68 2.05
CA ASP A 103 18.09 5.55 2.76
C ASP A 103 18.09 5.25 4.27
N GLY A 104 16.94 4.85 4.83
CA GLY A 104 16.77 4.48 6.24
C GLY A 104 17.74 3.42 6.75
N TYR A 105 18.15 2.47 5.91
CA TYR A 105 19.14 1.45 6.32
C TYR A 105 20.50 2.08 6.64
N ARG A 106 20.87 3.17 5.97
CA ARG A 106 22.08 3.94 6.31
C ARG A 106 21.93 4.66 7.65
N TRP A 107 20.72 5.07 8.01
CA TRP A 107 20.41 5.70 9.29
C TRP A 107 20.34 4.72 10.45
N ALA A 108 19.97 3.46 10.20
CA ALA A 108 19.87 2.44 11.24
C ALA A 108 21.19 2.27 12.03
N HIS A 109 22.33 2.33 11.35
CA HIS A 109 23.66 2.16 11.96
C HIS A 109 24.27 3.45 12.54
N LYS A 110 23.53 4.57 12.54
CA LYS A 110 24.00 5.87 13.06
C LYS A 110 23.83 5.96 14.59
N THR A 111 24.10 7.13 15.16
CA THR A 111 23.86 7.35 16.59
C THR A 111 22.37 7.32 16.92
N GLU A 112 22.05 7.09 18.20
CA GLU A 112 20.67 7.10 18.71
C GLU A 112 19.92 8.40 18.34
N GLN A 113 20.58 9.55 18.53
CA GLN A 113 20.00 10.86 18.21
C GLN A 113 19.71 11.01 16.72
N GLU A 114 20.61 10.52 15.85
CA GLU A 114 20.40 10.53 14.40
C GLU A 114 19.26 9.60 13.97
N ARG A 115 19.14 8.41 14.55
CA ARG A 115 18.00 7.53 14.28
C ARG A 115 16.67 8.15 14.70
N GLN A 116 16.61 8.83 15.84
CA GLN A 116 15.41 9.55 16.26
C GLN A 116 15.03 10.69 15.31
N MET A 117 16.02 11.43 14.80
CA MET A 117 15.77 12.46 13.78
C MET A 117 15.22 11.85 12.49
N TYR A 118 15.80 10.75 12.03
CA TYR A 118 15.29 10.00 10.88
C TYR A 118 13.87 9.50 11.14
N GLY A 119 13.59 8.94 12.32
CA GLY A 119 12.25 8.47 12.70
C GLY A 119 11.19 9.55 12.57
N LYS A 120 11.46 10.77 13.04
CA LYS A 120 10.54 11.92 12.87
C LYS A 120 10.29 12.26 11.40
N LYS A 121 11.36 12.25 10.57
CA LYS A 121 11.25 12.47 9.12
C LYS A 121 10.38 11.39 8.46
N LEU A 122 10.62 10.12 8.80
CA LEU A 122 9.88 8.98 8.27
C LEU A 122 8.41 9.03 8.66
N MET A 123 8.09 9.30 9.92
CA MET A 123 6.72 9.46 10.42
C MET A 123 5.96 10.53 9.64
N ASN A 124 6.53 11.74 9.51
CA ASN A 124 5.91 12.83 8.78
C ASN A 124 5.70 12.49 7.29
N ALA A 125 6.66 11.81 6.66
CA ALA A 125 6.53 11.39 5.27
C ALA A 125 5.39 10.36 5.09
N LEU A 126 5.28 9.39 6.00
CA LEU A 126 4.19 8.40 5.99
C LEU A 126 2.82 9.04 6.21
N GLU A 127 2.71 10.01 7.10
CA GLU A 127 1.47 10.75 7.35
C GLU A 127 1.02 11.49 6.09
N VAL A 128 1.90 12.30 5.50
CA VAL A 128 1.64 13.04 4.25
C VAL A 128 1.32 12.09 3.09
N PHE A 129 2.01 10.95 2.98
CA PHE A 129 1.68 9.94 1.98
C PHE A 129 0.25 9.40 2.17
N THR A 130 -0.10 9.01 3.40
CA THR A 130 -1.41 8.43 3.73
C THR A 130 -2.56 9.40 3.46
N GLU A 131 -2.37 10.67 3.78
CA GLU A 131 -3.34 11.75 3.53
C GLU A 131 -3.71 11.88 2.05
N ASN A 132 -2.83 11.47 1.13
CA ASN A 132 -3.09 11.50 -0.31
C ASN A 132 -3.49 10.12 -0.87
N PHE A 133 -2.90 9.04 -0.35
CA PHE A 133 -3.10 7.69 -0.89
C PHE A 133 -4.51 7.13 -0.62
N ILE A 134 -5.10 7.43 0.54
CA ILE A 134 -6.48 6.98 0.83
C ILE A 134 -7.50 7.71 -0.06
N PRO A 135 -7.50 9.05 -0.15
CA PRO A 135 -8.41 9.76 -1.05
C PRO A 135 -8.22 9.41 -2.53
N HIS A 136 -7.00 9.05 -2.94
CA HIS A 136 -6.74 8.56 -4.29
C HIS A 136 -7.55 7.29 -4.59
N MET A 137 -7.44 6.25 -3.74
CA MET A 137 -8.23 5.02 -3.90
C MET A 137 -9.75 5.29 -3.85
N GLU A 138 -10.19 6.26 -3.04
CA GLU A 138 -11.60 6.66 -2.98
C GLU A 138 -12.05 7.35 -4.28
N GLU A 139 -11.21 8.16 -4.92
CA GLU A 139 -11.50 8.74 -6.25
C GLU A 139 -11.70 7.64 -7.29
N GLU A 140 -10.88 6.60 -7.28
CA GLU A 140 -11.01 5.49 -8.22
C GLU A 140 -12.31 4.70 -8.02
N GLU A 141 -12.65 4.42 -6.77
CA GLU A 141 -13.91 3.76 -6.38
C GLU A 141 -15.14 4.63 -6.74
N GLU A 142 -15.11 5.94 -6.47
CA GLU A 142 -16.26 6.83 -6.60
C GLU A 142 -16.41 7.50 -7.98
N VAL A 143 -15.32 7.59 -8.76
CA VAL A 143 -15.30 8.26 -10.07
C VAL A 143 -14.98 7.28 -11.18
N PHE A 144 -13.91 6.49 -11.06
CA PHE A 144 -13.47 5.63 -12.17
C PHE A 144 -14.33 4.39 -12.33
N GLN A 145 -14.76 3.74 -11.24
CA GLN A 145 -15.68 2.60 -11.34
C GLN A 145 -17.01 2.96 -12.05
N PRO A 146 -17.71 4.07 -11.74
CA PRO A 146 -18.86 4.50 -12.53
C PRO A 146 -18.53 4.75 -14.02
N MET A 147 -17.37 5.35 -14.32
CA MET A 147 -16.96 5.57 -15.71
C MET A 147 -16.70 4.25 -16.43
N LEU A 148 -16.08 3.27 -15.77
CA LEU A 148 -15.91 1.92 -16.31
C LEU A 148 -17.27 1.30 -16.65
N MET A 149 -18.25 1.40 -15.75
CA MET A 149 -19.63 0.92 -15.97
C MET A 149 -20.34 1.61 -17.15
N GLN A 150 -20.00 2.87 -17.43
CA GLN A 150 -20.62 3.64 -18.53
C GLN A 150 -20.03 3.30 -19.91
N TYR A 151 -18.73 3.01 -19.99
CA TYR A 151 -18.01 2.90 -21.28
C TYR A 151 -17.57 1.48 -21.66
N PHE A 152 -17.73 0.52 -20.76
CA PHE A 152 -17.42 -0.88 -21.00
C PHE A 152 -18.70 -1.71 -20.92
N THR A 153 -18.73 -2.81 -21.67
CA THR A 153 -19.78 -3.80 -21.46
C THR A 153 -19.54 -4.54 -20.15
N TYR A 154 -20.61 -5.13 -19.61
CA TYR A 154 -20.52 -5.89 -18.37
C TYR A 154 -19.50 -7.04 -18.46
N GLU A 155 -19.51 -7.78 -19.56
CA GLU A 155 -18.56 -8.86 -19.85
C GLU A 155 -17.11 -8.35 -20.00
N GLU A 156 -16.89 -7.19 -20.62
CA GLU A 156 -15.57 -6.56 -20.67
C GLU A 156 -15.04 -6.26 -19.26
N LEU A 157 -15.91 -5.83 -18.34
CA LEU A 157 -15.54 -5.54 -16.95
C LEU A 157 -15.29 -6.80 -16.14
N LYS A 158 -16.06 -7.87 -16.33
CA LYS A 158 -15.79 -9.17 -15.70
C LYS A 158 -14.42 -9.72 -16.09
N GLU A 159 -14.09 -9.66 -17.37
CA GLU A 159 -12.77 -10.05 -17.87
C GLU A 159 -11.66 -9.15 -17.33
N LEU A 160 -11.91 -7.84 -17.24
CA LEU A 160 -10.96 -6.89 -16.67
C LEU A 160 -10.70 -7.20 -15.20
N LYS A 161 -11.75 -7.40 -14.40
CA LYS A 161 -11.64 -7.78 -12.98
C LYS A 161 -10.82 -9.06 -12.84
N ALA A 162 -11.12 -10.09 -13.60
CA ALA A 162 -10.38 -11.36 -13.54
C ALA A 162 -8.87 -11.16 -13.78
N LYS A 163 -8.49 -10.30 -14.74
CA LYS A 163 -7.09 -9.96 -15.02
C LYS A 163 -6.44 -9.16 -13.89
N VAL A 164 -7.15 -8.19 -13.32
CA VAL A 164 -6.66 -7.38 -12.19
C VAL A 164 -6.38 -8.27 -10.99
N ILE A 165 -7.35 -9.11 -10.59
CA ILE A 165 -7.19 -10.03 -9.46
C ILE A 165 -6.04 -11.02 -9.71
N HIS A 166 -5.98 -11.61 -10.90
CA HIS A 166 -4.90 -12.55 -11.23
C HIS A 166 -3.52 -11.90 -11.14
N GLN A 167 -3.36 -10.66 -11.59
CA GLN A 167 -2.08 -9.97 -11.54
C GLN A 167 -1.68 -9.59 -10.11
N HIS A 168 -2.64 -9.24 -9.25
CA HIS A 168 -2.40 -9.04 -7.82
C HIS A 168 -1.97 -10.35 -7.12
N ASP A 169 -2.58 -11.48 -7.48
CA ASP A 169 -2.20 -12.79 -6.94
C ASP A 169 -0.76 -13.18 -7.36
N ILE A 170 -0.39 -12.94 -8.63
CA ILE A 170 0.98 -13.17 -9.10
C ILE A 170 1.98 -12.28 -8.36
N SER A 171 1.68 -10.98 -8.21
CA SER A 171 2.56 -10.02 -7.54
C SER A 171 2.85 -10.47 -6.11
N LYS A 172 1.80 -10.91 -5.40
CA LYS A 172 1.91 -11.41 -4.03
C LYS A 172 2.76 -12.68 -3.93
N GLN A 173 2.61 -13.62 -4.86
CA GLN A 173 3.42 -14.85 -4.88
C GLN A 173 4.90 -14.56 -5.18
N HIS A 174 5.18 -13.58 -6.04
CA HIS A 174 6.54 -13.17 -6.33
C HIS A 174 7.21 -12.52 -5.11
N GLU A 175 6.47 -11.72 -4.34
CA GLU A 175 6.94 -11.17 -3.06
C GLU A 175 7.19 -12.26 -2.01
N GLU A 176 6.31 -13.28 -1.91
CA GLU A 176 6.49 -14.42 -0.99
C GLU A 176 7.73 -15.26 -1.33
N TYR A 177 8.16 -15.31 -2.59
CA TYR A 177 9.38 -16.00 -3.01
C TYR A 177 10.65 -15.18 -2.74
N HIS A 178 10.55 -13.84 -2.72
CA HIS A 178 11.71 -12.96 -2.61
C HIS A 178 11.92 -12.35 -1.22
N HIS A 179 10.92 -12.27 -0.34
CA HIS A 179 11.04 -11.72 1.00
C HIS A 179 10.28 -12.56 2.04
N GLU A 180 10.95 -12.92 3.13
CA GLU A 180 10.29 -13.41 4.33
C GLU A 180 9.23 -12.41 4.76
N LYS A 181 7.99 -12.93 4.85
CA LYS A 181 6.79 -12.26 5.31
C LYS A 181 7.07 -11.34 6.51
N PHE A 182 6.22 -10.34 6.66
CA PHE A 182 6.23 -9.38 7.76
C PHE A 182 6.87 -9.92 9.04
N VAL A 183 8.00 -9.33 9.44
CA VAL A 183 8.72 -9.79 10.63
C VAL A 183 7.98 -9.24 11.84
N GLU A 184 7.35 -10.12 12.62
CA GLU A 184 6.76 -9.77 13.91
C GLU A 184 7.87 -9.66 14.96
N ASP A 185 7.82 -8.62 15.79
CA ASP A 185 8.71 -8.48 16.94
C ASP A 185 8.50 -9.67 17.88
N LEU A 186 9.53 -10.50 18.04
CA LEU A 186 9.59 -11.57 19.05
C LEU A 186 9.69 -10.93 20.44
N PHE A 187 8.57 -10.50 21.00
CA PHE A 187 8.48 -10.17 22.41
C PHE A 187 8.39 -11.47 23.21
N VAL A 188 9.52 -11.95 23.73
CA VAL A 188 9.51 -12.83 24.90
C VAL A 188 9.23 -11.94 26.11
N SER A 189 7.98 -11.94 26.57
CA SER A 189 7.68 -11.47 27.93
C SER A 189 8.26 -12.52 28.89
N ASP A 190 9.40 -12.21 29.51
CA ASP A 190 9.90 -12.93 30.66
C ASP A 190 9.00 -12.59 31.86
N ASP A 191 7.93 -13.36 32.04
CA ASP A 191 7.19 -13.44 33.30
C ASP A 191 7.48 -14.81 33.90
N SER A 192 8.65 -14.92 34.53
CA SER A 192 8.98 -16.00 35.45
C SER A 192 8.72 -15.54 36.88
N SER A 193 7.44 -15.47 37.24
CA SER A 193 6.99 -15.46 38.62
C SER A 193 6.98 -16.89 39.17
N GLU A 194 8.10 -17.33 39.74
CA GLU A 194 8.12 -18.47 40.67
C GLU A 194 8.50 -17.98 42.07
N HIS A 195 7.46 -17.76 42.89
CA HIS A 195 7.57 -17.76 44.34
C HIS A 195 8.00 -19.15 44.80
N MET A 196 9.28 -19.29 45.15
CA MET A 196 9.73 -20.40 45.99
C MET A 196 9.42 -20.07 47.46
N VAL A 197 8.48 -20.81 48.01
CA VAL A 197 8.26 -20.92 49.45
C VAL A 197 9.39 -21.80 50.00
N GLU A 198 10.23 -21.20 50.84
CA GLU A 198 11.27 -21.89 51.62
C GLU A 198 10.70 -22.45 52.95
N PRO A 199 11.45 -23.34 53.64
CA PRO A 199 10.99 -24.65 54.11
C PRO A 199 10.16 -24.70 55.40
#